data_AF-A0AAE0DQA7-F1
#
_entry.id   AF-A0AAE0DQA7-F1
#
_cell.length_a   1.000
_cell.length_b   1.000
_cell.length_c   1.000
_cell.angle_alpha   90.00
_cell.angle_beta   90.00
_cell.angle_gamma   90.00
#
_symmetry.space_group_name_H-M   'P 1'
#
loop_
_entity.id
_entity.type
_entity.pdbx_description
1 polymer ?
#
loop_
_entity_poly.entity_id
_entity_poly.type
_entity_poly.pdbx_seq_one_letter_code
_entity_poly.pdbx_strand_id
1 'polypeptide(L)'
;MFKSNVLGSIIGGLASGVPGEAKGLYYIHKNYGVLSWSTLFQPAIKLARDGFVVSKDFAKAMDLSTQFYDDEFLSKDTAWADDFAPNGTRVGEGEFMTRERYARTLEAIAAQGPDAFYKGPLAEATVRALRKANGTMTMEDMAKYKVVSRKPAEIDYKGFRIHGVGAPSSGSVALSILKILEGYIDFDHSEHLSTHRMDEAIRFGYGKVREITARF
;
A
#
# COMPACT_ATOMS: atom_id res chain seq x y z
N MET A 1 -10.08 13.06 14.00
CA MET A 1 -9.34 12.09 14.83
C MET A 1 -7.97 12.62 15.25
N PHE A 2 -7.15 13.18 14.35
CA PHE A 2 -5.73 13.50 14.65
C PHE A 2 -5.37 14.98 14.85
N LYS A 3 -6.35 15.89 15.06
CA LYS A 3 -6.08 17.35 15.12
C LYS A 3 -5.05 17.74 16.21
N SER A 4 -5.01 17.01 17.31
CA SER A 4 -4.06 17.21 18.43
C SER A 4 -2.94 16.16 18.50
N ASN A 5 -2.90 15.20 17.56
CA ASN A 5 -1.89 14.15 17.50
C ASN A 5 -1.63 13.75 16.04
N VAL A 6 -0.96 14.64 15.30
CA VAL A 6 -0.65 14.42 13.89
C VAL A 6 0.26 13.21 13.70
N LEU A 7 1.23 13.00 14.59
CA LEU A 7 2.15 11.85 14.52
C LEU A 7 1.40 10.51 14.59
N GLY A 8 0.34 10.42 15.39
CA GLY A 8 -0.52 9.22 15.44
C GLY A 8 -1.23 8.87 14.13
N SER A 9 -1.23 9.75 13.12
CA SER A 9 -1.74 9.44 11.77
C SER A 9 -0.68 8.83 10.83
N ILE A 10 0.59 8.84 11.23
CA ILE A 10 1.75 8.43 10.41
C ILE A 10 2.50 7.28 11.10
N ILE A 11 2.51 7.28 12.43
CA ILE A 11 3.35 6.42 13.26
C ILE A 11 2.49 5.66 14.28
N GLY A 12 2.87 4.40 14.53
CA GLY A 12 2.25 3.53 15.53
C GLY A 12 0.96 2.88 15.07
N GLY A 13 0.28 2.21 15.99
CA GLY A 13 -0.91 1.43 15.70
C GLY A 13 -2.13 2.25 15.28
N LEU A 14 -2.20 3.54 15.66
CA LEU A 14 -3.29 4.44 15.23
C LEU A 14 -3.22 4.79 13.73
N ALA A 15 -2.03 4.70 13.13
CA ALA A 15 -1.83 4.96 11.70
C ALA A 15 -2.30 3.79 10.82
N SER A 16 -2.64 2.64 11.41
CA SER A 16 -2.98 1.43 10.67
C SER A 16 -4.48 1.27 10.45
N GLY A 17 -4.90 1.29 9.18
CA GLY A 17 -6.21 0.79 8.75
C GLY A 17 -6.22 -0.74 8.62
N VAL A 18 -7.41 -1.34 8.49
CA VAL A 18 -7.53 -2.80 8.31
C VAL A 18 -6.91 -3.21 6.96
N PRO A 19 -5.88 -4.08 6.93
CA PRO A 19 -5.17 -4.38 5.69
C PRO A 19 -6.04 -5.11 4.67
N GLY A 20 -6.09 -4.60 3.44
CA GLY A 20 -6.97 -5.12 2.39
C GLY A 20 -6.36 -6.10 1.40
N GLU A 21 -5.04 -6.15 1.35
CA GLU A 21 -4.26 -6.75 0.26
C GLU A 21 -4.61 -8.24 0.02
N ALA A 22 -4.60 -9.06 1.08
CA ALA A 22 -4.80 -10.49 0.96
C ALA A 22 -6.19 -10.85 0.41
N LYS A 23 -7.26 -10.20 0.92
CA LYS A 23 -8.62 -10.40 0.39
C LYS A 23 -8.78 -9.80 -1.01
N GLY A 24 -8.14 -8.65 -1.29
CA GLY A 24 -8.17 -8.00 -2.60
C GLY A 24 -7.54 -8.87 -3.70
N LEU A 25 -6.32 -9.36 -3.48
CA LEU A 25 -5.63 -10.26 -4.39
C LEU A 25 -6.39 -11.58 -4.55
N TYR A 26 -6.94 -12.13 -3.47
CA TYR A 26 -7.77 -13.34 -3.55
C TYR A 26 -9.06 -13.11 -4.34
N TYR A 27 -9.70 -11.95 -4.21
CA TYR A 27 -10.86 -11.59 -5.03
C TYR A 27 -10.49 -11.55 -6.52
N ILE A 28 -9.37 -10.91 -6.88
CA ILE A 28 -8.90 -10.88 -8.27
C ILE A 28 -8.61 -12.30 -8.77
N HIS A 29 -7.88 -13.09 -7.98
CA HIS A 29 -7.54 -14.47 -8.30
C HIS A 29 -8.80 -15.34 -8.52
N LYS A 30 -9.79 -15.25 -7.64
CA LYS A 30 -11.03 -16.03 -7.76
C LYS A 30 -11.84 -15.69 -9.03
N ASN A 31 -11.80 -14.43 -9.48
CA ASN A 31 -12.59 -13.98 -10.62
C ASN A 31 -11.85 -14.05 -11.96
N TYR A 32 -10.52 -13.93 -11.95
CA TYR A 32 -9.71 -13.73 -13.16
C TYR A 32 -8.42 -14.57 -13.19
N GLY A 33 -8.10 -15.29 -12.11
CA GLY A 33 -6.88 -16.08 -11.99
C GLY A 33 -6.94 -17.38 -12.79
N VAL A 34 -5.80 -17.77 -13.34
CA VAL A 34 -5.64 -19.03 -14.11
C VAL A 34 -4.84 -20.06 -13.34
N LEU A 35 -3.74 -19.65 -12.70
CA LEU A 35 -2.91 -20.54 -11.88
C LEU A 35 -3.57 -20.82 -10.53
N SER A 36 -3.21 -21.92 -9.86
CA SER A 36 -3.69 -22.17 -8.51
C SER A 36 -3.18 -21.12 -7.52
N TRP A 37 -4.00 -20.79 -6.51
CA TRP A 37 -3.70 -19.75 -5.51
C TRP A 37 -2.32 -19.97 -4.86
N SER A 38 -2.06 -21.18 -4.39
CA SER A 38 -0.83 -21.53 -3.68
C SER A 38 0.44 -21.41 -4.54
N THR A 39 0.33 -21.59 -5.86
CA THR A 39 1.45 -21.48 -6.79
C THR A 39 1.98 -20.05 -6.86
N LEU A 40 1.09 -19.05 -6.79
CA LEU A 40 1.46 -17.64 -6.87
C LEU A 40 2.38 -17.18 -5.73
N PHE A 41 2.34 -17.88 -4.59
CA PHE A 41 3.14 -17.55 -3.42
C PHE A 41 4.53 -18.16 -3.44
N GLN A 42 4.75 -19.24 -4.21
CA GLN A 42 5.99 -20.01 -4.14
C GLN A 42 7.26 -19.16 -4.36
N PRO A 43 7.31 -18.24 -5.35
CA PRO A 43 8.50 -17.40 -5.52
C PRO A 43 8.77 -16.50 -4.32
N ALA A 44 7.73 -15.91 -3.73
CA ALA A 44 7.86 -15.02 -2.58
C ALA A 44 8.20 -15.77 -1.28
N ILE A 45 7.60 -16.95 -1.06
CA ILE A 45 7.95 -17.84 0.05
C ILE A 45 9.42 -18.24 -0.04
N LYS A 46 9.87 -18.66 -1.23
CA LYS A 46 11.26 -19.05 -1.46
C LYS A 46 12.21 -17.88 -1.19
N LEU A 47 11.94 -16.71 -1.77
CA LEU A 47 12.76 -15.51 -1.54
C LEU A 47 12.85 -15.14 -0.05
N ALA A 48 11.73 -15.17 0.66
CA ALA A 48 11.67 -14.83 2.08
C ALA A 48 12.37 -15.88 2.96
N ARG A 49 12.28 -17.17 2.62
CA ARG A 49 12.89 -18.27 3.37
C ARG A 49 14.37 -18.41 3.08
N ASP A 50 14.70 -18.58 1.80
CA ASP A 50 16.05 -18.89 1.36
C ASP A 50 16.94 -17.66 1.47
N GLY A 51 16.35 -16.46 1.41
CA GLY A 51 17.02 -15.18 1.60
C GLY A 51 17.44 -14.51 0.29
N PHE A 52 17.97 -13.31 0.43
CA PHE A 52 18.42 -12.48 -0.68
C PHE A 52 19.53 -11.53 -0.24
N VAL A 53 20.30 -11.05 -1.21
CA VAL A 53 21.30 -9.99 -0.99
C VAL A 53 20.59 -8.64 -0.91
N VAL A 54 20.86 -7.89 0.16
CA VAL A 54 20.31 -6.56 0.38
C VAL A 54 20.80 -5.63 -0.73
N SER A 55 19.86 -5.11 -1.52
CA SER A 55 20.17 -4.16 -2.58
C SER A 55 20.37 -2.76 -2.00
N LYS A 56 21.03 -1.90 -2.80
CA LYS A 56 21.17 -0.47 -2.51
C LYS A 56 19.84 0.23 -2.20
N ASP A 57 18.80 -0.06 -2.98
CA ASP A 57 17.48 0.55 -2.77
C ASP A 57 16.83 0.08 -1.47
N PHE A 58 17.04 -1.18 -1.09
CA PHE A 58 16.53 -1.69 0.17
C PHE A 58 17.29 -1.12 1.37
N ALA A 59 18.62 -1.02 1.30
CA ALA A 59 19.42 -0.33 2.32
C ALA A 59 18.96 1.13 2.49
N LYS A 60 18.76 1.86 1.40
CA LYS A 60 18.23 3.22 1.42
C LYS A 60 16.83 3.31 2.02
N ALA A 61 15.95 2.34 1.74
CA ALA A 61 14.63 2.29 2.34
C ALA A 61 14.70 2.07 3.86
N MET A 62 15.62 1.23 4.34
CA MET A 62 15.88 1.05 5.77
C MET A 62 16.37 2.36 6.42
N ASP A 63 17.30 3.07 5.81
CA ASP A 63 17.79 4.37 6.29
C ASP A 63 16.69 5.42 6.40
N LEU A 64 15.85 5.53 5.37
CA LEU A 64 14.72 6.45 5.38
C LEU A 64 13.73 6.07 6.49
N SER A 65 13.45 4.78 6.69
CA SER A 65 12.50 4.34 7.71
C SER A 65 12.94 4.69 9.14
N THR A 66 14.24 4.59 9.43
CA THR A 66 14.79 4.89 10.75
C THR A 66 14.81 6.40 11.03
N GLN A 67 15.12 7.22 10.01
CA GLN A 67 15.13 8.70 10.14
C GLN A 67 13.78 9.31 10.55
N PHE A 68 12.66 8.70 10.17
CA PHE A 68 11.33 9.27 10.41
C PHE A 68 10.67 8.83 11.74
N TYR A 69 11.18 7.80 12.40
CA TYR A 69 10.51 7.20 13.55
C TYR A 69 11.41 7.09 14.78
N ASP A 70 12.46 6.29 14.67
CA ASP A 70 13.44 5.98 15.71
C ASP A 70 14.66 5.41 14.98
N ASP A 71 15.84 5.98 15.20
CA ASP A 71 17.04 5.62 14.45
C ASP A 71 17.43 4.14 14.63
N GLU A 72 16.93 3.47 15.66
CA GLU A 72 17.38 2.14 16.06
C GLU A 72 16.28 1.07 16.11
N PHE A 73 15.02 1.37 15.71
CA PHE A 73 13.94 0.38 15.88
C PHE A 73 14.18 -0.93 15.11
N LEU A 74 14.82 -0.86 13.93
CA LEU A 74 15.19 -2.05 13.15
C LEU A 74 16.23 -2.93 13.85
N SER A 75 16.98 -2.38 14.81
CA SER A 75 18.05 -3.07 15.53
C SER A 75 17.69 -3.39 16.99
N LYS A 76 16.82 -2.60 17.63
CA LYS A 76 16.51 -2.69 19.06
C LYS A 76 15.12 -3.23 19.38
N ASP A 77 14.13 -3.01 18.51
CA ASP A 77 12.81 -3.61 18.71
C ASP A 77 12.83 -5.03 18.18
N THR A 78 12.73 -6.01 19.09
CA THR A 78 12.63 -7.45 18.78
C THR A 78 11.56 -7.80 17.74
N ALA A 79 10.51 -6.98 17.57
CA ALA A 79 9.53 -7.18 16.50
C ALA A 79 10.14 -7.05 15.09
N TRP A 80 11.28 -6.36 14.97
CA TRP A 80 12.01 -6.06 13.74
C TRP A 80 13.41 -6.70 13.73
N ALA A 81 14.14 -6.59 14.84
CA ALA A 81 15.54 -7.01 14.95
C ALA A 81 15.76 -8.48 14.60
N ASP A 82 14.79 -9.36 14.88
CA ASP A 82 14.86 -10.78 14.49
C ASP A 82 15.10 -10.97 12.99
N ASP A 83 14.50 -10.11 12.15
CA ASP A 83 14.65 -10.18 10.70
C ASP A 83 15.77 -9.23 10.22
N PHE A 84 15.83 -8.01 10.75
CA PHE A 84 16.64 -6.92 10.22
C PHE A 84 18.02 -6.77 10.87
N ALA A 85 18.21 -7.29 12.08
CA ALA A 85 19.48 -7.25 12.81
C ALA A 85 19.80 -8.58 13.52
N PRO A 86 19.75 -9.73 12.82
CA PRO A 86 19.83 -11.05 13.45
C PRO A 86 21.17 -11.31 14.18
N ASN A 87 22.22 -10.58 13.81
CA ASN A 87 23.55 -10.66 14.43
C ASN A 87 23.83 -9.51 15.41
N GLY A 88 22.79 -8.79 15.85
CA GLY A 88 22.90 -7.64 16.75
C GLY A 88 23.16 -6.30 16.06
N THR A 89 23.43 -6.31 14.76
CA THR A 89 23.55 -5.11 13.91
C THR A 89 22.65 -5.25 12.69
N ARG A 90 22.03 -4.13 12.27
CA ARG A 90 21.18 -4.10 11.08
C ARG A 90 21.95 -4.54 9.84
N VAL A 91 21.33 -5.38 9.01
CA VAL A 91 21.91 -5.80 7.73
C VAL A 91 22.14 -4.60 6.80
N GLY A 92 23.28 -4.60 6.11
CA GLY A 92 23.71 -3.56 5.16
C GLY A 92 23.60 -3.96 3.69
N GLU A 93 23.82 -3.00 2.79
CA GLU A 93 23.92 -3.27 1.35
C GLU A 93 24.99 -4.35 1.07
N GLY A 94 24.66 -5.30 0.21
CA GLY A 94 25.55 -6.41 -0.15
C GLY A 94 25.56 -7.57 0.86
N GLU A 95 24.98 -7.38 2.04
CA GLU A 95 24.82 -8.46 3.02
C GLU A 95 23.63 -9.36 2.69
N PHE A 96 23.62 -10.56 3.27
CA PHE A 96 22.57 -11.54 3.07
C PHE A 96 21.51 -11.45 4.17
N MET A 97 20.23 -11.48 3.80
CA MET A 97 19.11 -11.40 4.72
C MET A 97 18.04 -12.45 4.41
N THR A 98 17.43 -13.00 5.45
CA THR A 98 16.23 -13.84 5.39
C THR A 98 15.03 -13.16 6.05
N ARG A 99 13.82 -13.56 5.70
CA ARG A 99 12.55 -13.09 6.25
C ARG A 99 11.66 -14.28 6.64
N GLU A 100 12.19 -15.20 7.46
CA GLU A 100 11.54 -16.48 7.73
C GLU A 100 10.14 -16.36 8.35
N ARG A 101 9.94 -15.40 9.26
CA ARG A 101 8.63 -15.14 9.86
C ARG A 101 7.61 -14.72 8.81
N TYR A 102 8.05 -13.94 7.83
CA TYR A 102 7.21 -13.55 6.71
C TYR A 102 6.94 -14.73 5.76
N ALA A 103 7.93 -15.59 5.50
CA ALA A 103 7.73 -16.82 4.74
C ALA A 103 6.62 -17.70 5.35
N ARG A 104 6.62 -17.89 6.68
CA ARG A 104 5.55 -18.65 7.38
C ARG A 104 4.17 -18.01 7.24
N THR A 105 4.10 -16.67 7.27
CA THR A 105 2.84 -15.95 7.00
C THR A 105 2.34 -16.20 5.58
N LEU A 106 3.24 -16.11 4.59
CA LEU A 106 2.91 -16.37 3.19
C LEU A 106 2.46 -17.82 2.97
N GLU A 107 3.09 -18.79 3.62
CA GLU A 107 2.68 -20.19 3.57
C GLU A 107 1.29 -20.44 4.15
N ALA A 108 0.99 -19.83 5.30
CA ALA A 108 -0.34 -19.94 5.91
C ALA A 108 -1.42 -19.40 4.95
N ILE A 109 -1.17 -18.25 4.32
CA ILE A 109 -2.09 -17.64 3.35
C ILE A 109 -2.19 -18.50 2.07
N ALA A 110 -1.08 -19.06 1.60
CA ALA A 110 -1.06 -19.93 0.42
C ALA A 110 -1.86 -21.22 0.63
N ALA A 111 -1.76 -21.82 1.83
CA ALA A 111 -2.40 -23.08 2.17
C ALA A 111 -3.87 -22.93 2.57
N GLN A 112 -4.20 -21.90 3.34
CA GLN A 112 -5.52 -21.73 3.98
C GLN A 112 -6.37 -20.62 3.35
N GLY A 113 -5.83 -19.92 2.33
CA GLY A 113 -6.47 -18.78 1.70
C GLY A 113 -6.32 -17.49 2.52
N PRO A 114 -6.99 -16.40 2.10
CA PRO A 114 -6.81 -15.08 2.72
C PRO A 114 -7.29 -15.05 4.17
N ASP A 115 -8.27 -15.88 4.54
CA ASP A 115 -8.83 -15.93 5.89
C ASP A 115 -7.79 -16.30 6.96
N ALA A 116 -6.68 -16.94 6.59
CA ALA A 116 -5.54 -17.14 7.48
C ALA A 116 -5.03 -15.83 8.10
N PHE A 117 -5.11 -14.73 7.35
CA PHE A 117 -4.68 -13.41 7.80
C PHE A 117 -5.77 -12.66 8.58
N TYR A 118 -7.05 -12.88 8.24
CA TYR A 118 -8.18 -12.14 8.84
C TYR A 118 -8.80 -12.83 10.05
N LYS A 119 -8.44 -14.09 10.30
CA LYS A 119 -8.97 -14.92 11.40
C LYS A 119 -7.83 -15.68 12.07
N GLY A 120 -8.04 -16.07 13.33
CA GLY A 120 -7.10 -16.92 14.06
C GLY A 120 -5.75 -16.26 14.38
N PRO A 121 -4.66 -17.04 14.50
CA PRO A 121 -3.43 -16.59 15.12
C PRO A 121 -2.75 -15.39 14.46
N LEU A 122 -2.76 -15.28 13.12
CA LEU A 122 -2.14 -14.14 12.43
C LEU A 122 -2.94 -12.86 12.70
N ALA A 123 -4.26 -12.91 12.60
CA ALA A 123 -5.12 -11.77 12.91
C ALA A 123 -4.96 -11.32 14.37
N GLU A 124 -4.90 -12.27 15.31
CA GLU A 124 -4.66 -11.96 16.71
C GLU A 124 -3.28 -11.34 16.94
N ALA A 125 -2.23 -11.86 16.28
CA ALA A 125 -0.88 -11.31 16.37
C ALA A 125 -0.84 -9.88 15.83
N THR A 126 -1.49 -9.60 14.70
CA THR A 126 -1.63 -8.26 14.13
C THR A 126 -2.34 -7.32 15.11
N VAL A 127 -3.52 -7.70 15.62
CA VAL A 127 -4.28 -6.86 16.57
C VAL A 127 -3.48 -6.62 17.85
N ARG A 128 -2.79 -7.63 18.40
CA ARG A 128 -1.93 -7.46 19.57
C ARG A 128 -0.79 -6.49 19.31
N ALA A 129 -0.09 -6.64 18.17
CA ALA A 129 1.02 -5.75 17.80
C ALA A 129 0.56 -4.30 17.65
N LEU A 130 -0.56 -4.07 16.96
CA LEU A 130 -1.12 -2.73 16.76
C LEU A 130 -1.56 -2.11 18.09
N ARG A 131 -2.27 -2.85 18.95
CA ARG A 131 -2.69 -2.34 20.27
C ARG A 131 -1.52 -2.03 21.19
N LYS A 132 -0.45 -2.84 21.16
CA LYS A 132 0.81 -2.54 21.87
C LYS A 132 1.40 -1.20 21.41
N ALA A 133 1.22 -0.86 20.13
CA ALA A 133 1.62 0.41 19.54
C ALA A 133 0.49 1.48 19.59
N ASN A 134 -0.42 1.42 20.58
CA ASN A 134 -1.52 2.38 20.79
C ASN A 134 -2.63 2.37 19.70
N GLY A 135 -2.73 1.32 18.89
CA GLY A 135 -3.77 1.18 17.87
C GLY A 135 -5.13 0.74 18.41
N THR A 136 -6.19 1.02 17.63
CA THR A 136 -7.59 0.74 18.01
C THR A 136 -8.20 -0.47 17.30
N MET A 137 -7.49 -1.06 16.33
CA MET A 137 -7.99 -2.19 15.55
C MET A 137 -8.42 -3.36 16.45
N THR A 138 -9.52 -4.00 16.08
CA THR A 138 -10.09 -5.15 16.77
C THR A 138 -10.13 -6.39 15.87
N MET A 139 -10.31 -7.56 16.48
CA MET A 139 -10.58 -8.79 15.73
C MET A 139 -11.88 -8.71 14.93
N GLU A 140 -12.85 -7.94 15.42
CA GLU A 140 -14.11 -7.72 14.72
C GLU A 140 -13.90 -6.90 13.43
N ASP A 141 -13.02 -5.90 13.45
CA ASP A 141 -12.66 -5.12 12.26
C ASP A 141 -12.00 -6.00 11.19
N MET A 142 -11.05 -6.86 11.60
CA MET A 142 -10.39 -7.84 10.71
C MET A 142 -11.41 -8.80 10.08
N ALA A 143 -12.34 -9.32 10.90
CA ALA A 143 -13.37 -10.25 10.45
C ALA A 143 -14.38 -9.58 9.50
N LYS A 144 -14.75 -8.31 9.76
CA LYS A 144 -15.74 -7.55 8.98
C LYS A 144 -15.20 -7.00 7.66
N TYR A 145 -13.88 -6.97 7.45
CA TYR A 145 -13.30 -6.45 6.22
C TYR A 145 -13.83 -7.19 4.98
N LYS A 146 -14.27 -6.42 3.97
CA LYS A 146 -14.78 -6.92 2.70
C LYS A 146 -14.18 -6.13 1.54
N VAL A 147 -13.91 -6.85 0.45
CA VAL A 147 -13.56 -6.22 -0.83
C VAL A 147 -14.81 -5.62 -1.44
N VAL A 148 -14.69 -4.40 -1.95
CA VAL A 148 -15.76 -3.71 -2.66
C VAL A 148 -15.34 -3.54 -4.11
N SER A 149 -16.04 -4.24 -5.01
CA SER A 149 -15.90 -4.02 -6.46
C SER A 149 -16.66 -2.76 -6.86
N ARG A 150 -16.03 -1.89 -7.66
CA ARG A 150 -16.60 -0.64 -8.15
C ARG A 150 -16.38 -0.55 -9.64
N LYS A 151 -17.31 0.07 -10.36
CA LYS A 151 -17.08 0.44 -11.76
C LYS A 151 -15.92 1.44 -11.83
N PRO A 152 -15.01 1.32 -12.80
CA PRO A 152 -13.99 2.34 -13.02
C PRO A 152 -14.65 3.67 -13.36
N ALA A 153 -13.98 4.77 -13.01
CA ALA A 153 -14.29 6.05 -13.61
C ALA A 153 -13.78 6.03 -15.06
N GLU A 154 -14.51 6.63 -15.98
CA GLU A 154 -14.13 6.60 -17.39
C GLU A 154 -14.48 7.91 -18.10
N ILE A 155 -13.68 8.23 -19.10
CA ILE A 155 -13.89 9.34 -20.00
C ILE A 155 -13.51 8.93 -21.42
N ASP A 156 -14.06 9.61 -22.41
CA ASP A 156 -13.44 9.69 -23.72
C ASP A 156 -12.49 10.91 -23.76
N TYR A 157 -11.27 10.68 -24.26
CA TYR A 157 -10.22 11.67 -24.42
C TYR A 157 -9.51 11.48 -25.76
N LYS A 158 -9.66 12.44 -26.69
CA LYS A 158 -9.01 12.46 -28.02
C LYS A 158 -9.16 11.14 -28.80
N GLY A 159 -10.35 10.55 -28.78
CA GLY A 159 -10.67 9.29 -29.48
C GLY A 159 -10.33 8.00 -28.71
N PHE A 160 -9.78 8.10 -27.51
CA PHE A 160 -9.51 6.97 -26.63
C PHE A 160 -10.48 6.93 -25.45
N ARG A 161 -10.89 5.72 -25.05
CA ARG A 161 -11.56 5.51 -23.76
C ARG A 161 -10.52 5.31 -22.67
N ILE A 162 -10.46 6.23 -21.72
CA ILE A 162 -9.53 6.19 -20.60
C ILE A 162 -10.27 5.76 -19.35
N HIS A 163 -9.81 4.68 -18.71
CA HIS A 163 -10.32 4.20 -17.44
C HIS A 163 -9.40 4.63 -16.30
N GLY A 164 -9.98 5.11 -15.21
CA GLY A 164 -9.29 5.49 -13.98
C GLY A 164 -10.01 4.97 -12.75
N VAL A 165 -9.35 5.08 -11.60
CA VAL A 165 -9.92 4.66 -10.32
C VAL A 165 -10.88 5.76 -9.83
N GLY A 166 -12.13 5.40 -9.51
CA GLY A 166 -13.05 6.31 -8.85
C GLY A 166 -12.73 6.47 -7.35
N ALA A 167 -13.59 7.22 -6.64
CA ALA A 167 -13.51 7.32 -5.19
C ALA A 167 -13.51 5.92 -4.52
N PRO A 168 -12.70 5.70 -3.46
CA PRO A 168 -11.98 6.69 -2.65
C PRO A 168 -10.60 7.11 -3.18
N SER A 169 -10.21 6.66 -4.37
CA SER A 169 -8.96 7.09 -5.02
C SER A 169 -9.15 8.38 -5.83
N SER A 170 -8.05 9.06 -6.12
CA SER A 170 -8.02 10.34 -6.86
C SER A 170 -7.97 10.18 -8.38
N GLY A 171 -8.24 8.99 -8.94
CA GLY A 171 -8.18 8.78 -10.39
C GLY A 171 -9.16 9.67 -11.16
N SER A 172 -10.35 9.93 -10.62
CA SER A 172 -11.32 10.86 -11.23
C SER A 172 -10.81 12.31 -11.31
N VAL A 173 -9.85 12.69 -10.46
CA VAL A 173 -9.18 14.01 -10.54
C VAL A 173 -8.26 14.06 -11.75
N ALA A 174 -7.49 13.00 -11.99
CA ALA A 174 -6.66 12.91 -13.20
C ALA A 174 -7.53 12.90 -14.47
N LEU A 175 -8.66 12.18 -14.44
CA LEU A 175 -9.60 12.19 -15.57
C LEU A 175 -10.22 13.57 -15.81
N SER A 176 -10.55 14.33 -14.77
CA SER A 176 -11.09 15.69 -14.95
C SER A 176 -10.03 16.65 -15.53
N ILE A 177 -8.77 16.54 -15.11
CA ILE A 177 -7.64 17.29 -15.68
C ILE A 177 -7.53 17.00 -17.18
N LEU A 178 -7.56 15.73 -17.58
CA LEU A 178 -7.55 15.35 -19.00
C LEU A 178 -8.73 15.95 -19.75
N LYS A 179 -9.94 15.96 -19.19
CA LYS A 179 -11.10 16.58 -19.84
C LYS A 179 -10.99 18.10 -19.98
N ILE A 180 -10.36 18.80 -19.04
CA ILE A 180 -10.06 20.22 -19.20
C ILE A 180 -9.10 20.42 -20.37
N LEU A 181 -8.04 19.60 -20.43
CA LEU A 181 -7.01 19.70 -21.47
C LEU A 181 -7.53 19.37 -22.88
N GLU A 182 -8.55 18.51 -22.98
CA GLU A 182 -9.18 18.18 -24.26
C GLU A 182 -9.79 19.39 -24.96
N GLY A 183 -10.19 20.43 -24.21
CA GLY A 183 -10.73 21.67 -24.77
C GLY A 183 -9.71 22.50 -25.57
N TYR A 184 -8.41 22.19 -25.47
CA TYR A 184 -7.36 22.90 -26.20
C TYR A 184 -6.95 22.14 -27.46
N ILE A 185 -7.43 22.62 -28.62
CA ILE A 185 -7.14 22.05 -29.95
C ILE A 185 -5.66 22.23 -30.33
N ASP A 186 -5.04 23.32 -29.87
CA ASP A 186 -3.66 23.71 -30.14
C ASP A 186 -2.75 23.51 -28.91
N PHE A 187 -2.97 22.44 -28.14
CA PHE A 187 -2.29 22.24 -26.86
C PHE A 187 -0.76 22.39 -26.97
N ASP A 188 -0.13 21.86 -28.03
CA ASP A 188 1.31 21.83 -28.24
C ASP A 188 1.87 23.06 -28.99
N HIS A 189 1.11 24.15 -29.10
CA HIS A 189 1.50 25.32 -29.90
C HIS A 189 2.76 26.04 -29.37
N SER A 190 2.99 26.02 -28.05
CA SER A 190 4.14 26.65 -27.40
C SER A 190 4.37 26.00 -26.04
N GLU A 191 5.62 25.60 -25.74
CA GLU A 191 6.00 24.94 -24.49
C GLU A 191 5.52 25.70 -23.24
N HIS A 192 5.69 27.02 -23.21
CA HIS A 192 5.22 27.85 -22.09
C HIS A 192 3.70 27.85 -21.94
N LEU A 193 2.97 27.90 -23.06
CA LEU A 193 1.51 27.91 -23.05
C LEU A 193 0.94 26.53 -22.70
N SER A 194 1.53 25.45 -23.21
CA SER A 194 1.19 24.07 -22.86
C SER A 194 1.40 23.82 -21.36
N THR A 195 2.52 24.28 -20.81
CA THR A 195 2.85 24.17 -19.39
C THR A 195 1.85 24.96 -18.54
N HIS A 196 1.58 26.22 -18.88
CA HIS A 196 0.59 27.04 -18.19
C HIS A 196 -0.81 26.38 -18.19
N ARG A 197 -1.26 25.87 -19.33
CA ARG A 197 -2.55 25.17 -19.44
C ARG A 197 -2.60 23.89 -18.60
N MET A 198 -1.49 23.14 -18.54
CA MET A 198 -1.35 21.96 -17.68
C MET A 198 -1.44 22.34 -16.20
N ASP A 199 -0.68 23.33 -15.76
CA ASP A 199 -0.67 23.81 -14.37
C ASP A 199 -2.07 24.28 -13.93
N GLU A 200 -2.73 25.06 -14.78
CA GLU A 200 -4.09 25.54 -14.49
C GLU A 200 -5.11 24.41 -14.47
N ALA A 201 -5.03 23.44 -15.39
CA ALA A 201 -5.90 22.28 -15.36
C ALA A 201 -5.71 21.45 -14.07
N ILE A 202 -4.46 21.24 -13.64
CA ILE A 202 -4.13 20.57 -12.38
C ILE A 202 -4.70 21.35 -11.19
N ARG A 203 -4.54 22.69 -11.18
CA ARG A 203 -5.09 23.57 -10.14
C ARG A 203 -6.60 23.40 -9.99
N PHE A 204 -7.33 23.40 -11.11
CA PHE A 204 -8.78 23.16 -11.11
C PHE A 204 -9.14 21.74 -10.68
N GLY A 205 -8.41 20.72 -11.16
CA GLY A 205 -8.60 19.33 -10.77
C GLY A 205 -8.50 19.14 -9.25
N TYR A 206 -7.42 19.63 -8.64
CA TYR A 206 -7.21 19.56 -7.20
C TYR A 206 -8.18 20.45 -6.40
N GLY A 207 -8.63 21.56 -6.96
CA GLY A 207 -9.68 22.41 -6.36
C GLY A 207 -10.98 21.64 -6.08
N LYS A 208 -11.28 20.60 -6.87
CA LYS A 208 -12.46 19.75 -6.73
C LYS A 208 -12.30 18.53 -5.82
N VAL A 209 -11.07 18.22 -5.37
CA VAL A 209 -10.80 17.06 -4.48
C VAL A 209 -11.61 17.14 -3.18
N ARG A 210 -11.81 18.34 -2.63
CA ARG A 210 -12.58 18.55 -1.39
C ARG A 210 -14.04 18.11 -1.51
N GLU A 211 -14.65 18.24 -2.69
CA GLU A 211 -16.03 17.80 -2.96
C GLU A 211 -16.13 16.27 -3.10
N ILE A 212 -15.05 15.62 -3.56
CA ILE A 212 -14.96 14.16 -3.71
C ILE A 212 -14.76 13.48 -2.34
N THR A 213 -13.97 14.08 -1.45
CA THR A 213 -13.70 13.54 -0.11
C THR A 213 -14.82 13.79 0.91
N ALA A 214 -15.66 14.81 0.71
CA ALA A 214 -16.72 15.19 1.66
C ALA A 214 -17.95 14.25 1.66
N ARG A 215 -17.98 13.22 0.79
CA ARG A 215 -19.06 12.23 0.72
C ARG A 215 -18.74 10.91 1.44
N PHE A 216 -17.66 10.87 2.23
CA PHE A 216 -17.22 9.74 3.06
C PHE A 216 -16.94 10.22 4.48
#